data_AF-A0A5M6CNE1-F1
#
_entry.id   AF-A0A5M6CNE1-F1
#
_cell.length_a   1.000
_cell.length_b   1.000
_cell.length_c   1.000
_cell.angle_alpha   90.00
_cell.angle_beta   90.00
_cell.angle_gamma   90.00
#
_symmetry.space_group_name_H-M   'P 1'
#
loop_
_entity.id
_entity.type
_entity.pdbx_description
1 polymer ?
#
loop_
_entity_poly.entity_id
_entity_poly.type
_entity_poly.pdbx_seq_one_letter_code
_entity_poly.pdbx_strand_id
1 'polypeptide(L)'
;MEKELELSQEQNLLKRYFKQMPVFFPLIGLFLLVMAGIEFWNYAGDGGYLPVYWLRPILFLVYALLWIPICFGKKWAALGFLILSILGMAFFLFGPDITLKHAIGDVYIMPIPANILFSFLILFFYRKLK
;
A
#
# COMPACT_ATOMS: atom_id res chain seq x y z
N MET A 1 37.46 -3.51 -21.91
CA MET A 1 36.37 -3.35 -22.90
C MET A 1 35.08 -4.00 -22.40
N GLU A 2 35.09 -5.25 -21.94
CA GLU A 2 33.89 -5.92 -21.39
C GLU A 2 33.29 -5.21 -20.15
N LYS A 3 34.11 -4.77 -19.19
CA LYS A 3 33.64 -4.03 -18.00
C LYS A 3 32.92 -2.71 -18.30
N GLU A 4 33.28 -2.02 -19.39
CA GLU A 4 32.60 -0.76 -19.78
C GLU A 4 31.24 -1.02 -20.44
N LEU A 5 31.11 -2.16 -21.12
CA LEU A 5 29.85 -2.61 -21.71
C LEU A 5 28.84 -3.01 -20.62
N GLU A 6 29.28 -3.72 -19.58
CA GLU A 6 28.44 -4.09 -18.43
C GLU A 6 27.93 -2.84 -17.68
N LEU A 7 28.81 -1.87 -17.40
CA LEU A 7 28.45 -0.61 -16.73
C LEU A 7 27.44 0.22 -17.53
N SER A 8 27.59 0.28 -18.86
CA SER A 8 26.64 0.96 -19.76
C SER A 8 25.28 0.26 -19.79
N GLN A 9 25.28 -1.07 -19.72
CA GLN A 9 24.06 -1.88 -19.72
C GLN A 9 23.30 -1.77 -18.39
N GLU A 10 23.98 -1.82 -17.25
CA GLU A 10 23.39 -1.58 -15.92
C GLU A 10 22.79 -0.18 -15.81
N GLN A 11 23.51 0.85 -16.28
CA GLN A 11 23.01 2.22 -16.27
C GLN A 11 21.76 2.38 -17.13
N ASN A 12 21.69 1.73 -18.30
CA ASN A 12 20.50 1.73 -19.14
C ASN A 12 19.33 0.95 -18.53
N LEU A 13 19.60 -0.18 -17.86
CA LEU A 13 18.58 -0.96 -17.15
C LEU A 13 18.00 -0.19 -15.97
N LEU A 14 18.85 0.38 -15.11
CA LEU A 14 18.41 1.23 -13.99
C LEU A 14 17.60 2.42 -14.50
N LYS A 15 18.10 3.12 -15.53
CA LYS A 15 17.40 4.26 -16.10
C LYS A 15 16.05 3.85 -16.67
N ARG A 16 15.92 2.69 -17.32
CA ARG A 16 14.64 2.16 -17.81
C ARG A 16 13.70 1.75 -16.66
N TYR A 17 14.24 1.14 -15.61
CA TYR A 17 13.51 0.71 -14.42
C TYR A 17 12.90 1.89 -13.63
N PHE A 18 13.58 3.04 -13.63
CA PHE A 18 13.12 4.26 -12.97
C PHE A 18 12.34 5.22 -13.89
N LYS A 19 12.29 4.98 -15.21
CA LYS A 19 11.57 5.83 -16.20
C LYS A 19 10.27 5.20 -16.69
N GLN A 20 10.20 3.86 -16.77
CA GLN A 20 8.94 3.12 -16.93
C GLN A 20 8.34 2.85 -15.55
N MET A 21 7.01 2.68 -15.50
CA MET A 21 6.28 2.45 -14.25
C MET A 21 6.98 1.34 -13.43
N PRO A 22 7.45 1.62 -12.20
CA PRO A 22 8.33 0.69 -11.50
C PRO A 22 7.60 -0.62 -11.27
N VAL A 23 8.26 -1.75 -11.54
CA VAL A 23 7.69 -3.09 -11.33
C VAL A 23 7.21 -3.29 -9.88
N PHE A 24 7.77 -2.53 -8.94
CA PHE A 24 7.33 -2.46 -7.54
C PHE A 24 5.88 -2.00 -7.36
N PHE A 25 5.32 -1.18 -8.25
CA PHE A 25 3.94 -0.69 -8.13
C PHE A 25 2.90 -1.84 -8.22
N PRO A 26 2.86 -2.67 -9.28
CA PRO A 26 1.93 -3.80 -9.31
C PRO A 26 2.22 -4.85 -8.21
N LEU A 27 3.48 -5.02 -7.81
CA LEU A 27 3.85 -5.87 -6.67
C LEU A 27 3.21 -5.41 -5.36
N ILE A 28 3.16 -4.10 -5.10
CA ILE A 28 2.49 -3.54 -3.92
C ILE A 28 0.98 -3.80 -3.97
N GLY A 29 0.35 -3.66 -5.13
CA GLY A 29 -1.06 -3.99 -5.29
C GLY A 29 -1.36 -5.47 -5.00
N LEU A 30 -0.50 -6.36 -5.48
CA LEU A 30 -0.58 -7.79 -5.19
C LEU A 30 -0.37 -8.08 -3.69
N PHE A 31 0.60 -7.42 -3.06
CA PHE A 31 0.83 -7.52 -1.62
C PHE A 31 -0.42 -7.14 -0.82
N LEU A 32 -1.07 -6.02 -1.15
CA LEU A 32 -2.30 -5.58 -0.48
C LEU A 32 -3.45 -6.59 -0.66
N LEU A 33 -3.57 -7.20 -1.85
CA LEU A 33 -4.55 -8.26 -2.11
C LEU A 33 -4.27 -9.54 -1.30
N VAL A 34 -3.01 -9.95 -1.22
CA VAL A 34 -2.61 -11.13 -0.42
C VAL A 34 -2.90 -10.88 1.05
N MET A 35 -2.56 -9.70 1.58
CA MET A 35 -2.88 -9.32 2.95
C MET A 35 -4.40 -9.33 3.21
N ALA A 36 -5.21 -8.80 2.28
CA ALA A 36 -6.65 -8.87 2.38
C ALA A 36 -7.17 -10.31 2.44
N GLY A 37 -6.61 -11.21 1.62
CA GLY A 37 -6.98 -12.62 1.60
C GLY A 37 -6.60 -13.36 2.89
N ILE A 38 -5.42 -13.09 3.44
CA ILE A 38 -4.97 -13.66 4.72
C ILE A 38 -5.88 -13.21 5.86
N GLU A 39 -6.16 -11.91 5.97
CA GLU A 39 -7.07 -11.37 6.98
C GLU A 39 -8.48 -11.96 6.83
N PHE A 40 -8.99 -12.05 5.60
CA PHE A 40 -10.28 -12.68 5.32
C PHE A 40 -10.30 -14.14 5.78
N TRP A 41 -9.25 -14.91 5.50
CA TRP A 41 -9.14 -16.30 5.95
C TRP A 41 -9.11 -16.44 7.47
N ASN A 42 -8.33 -15.58 8.14
CA ASN A 42 -8.23 -15.56 9.59
C ASN A 42 -9.57 -15.26 10.27
N TYR A 43 -10.35 -14.33 9.72
CA TYR A 43 -11.65 -13.95 10.30
C TYR A 43 -12.82 -14.84 9.85
N ALA A 44 -12.71 -15.52 8.71
CA ALA A 44 -13.74 -16.46 8.24
C ALA A 44 -13.71 -17.80 8.99
N GLY A 45 -12.55 -18.23 9.49
CA GLY A 45 -12.38 -19.52 10.17
C GLY A 45 -12.82 -19.54 11.65
N ASP A 46 -12.91 -18.38 12.29
CA ASP A 46 -13.13 -18.25 13.72
C ASP A 46 -14.44 -17.48 13.97
N GLY A 47 -15.50 -18.20 14.34
CA GLY A 47 -16.83 -17.62 14.61
C GLY A 47 -16.93 -16.74 15.87
N GLY A 48 -15.80 -16.48 16.55
CA GLY A 48 -15.73 -15.75 17.82
C GLY A 48 -15.35 -14.27 17.72
N TYR A 49 -15.02 -13.75 16.53
CA TYR A 49 -14.56 -12.38 16.38
C TYR A 49 -15.69 -11.36 16.32
N LEU A 50 -15.49 -10.22 16.99
CA LEU A 50 -16.38 -9.06 16.89
C LEU A 50 -16.48 -8.61 15.42
N PRO A 51 -17.68 -8.29 14.91
CA PRO A 51 -17.86 -7.83 13.52
C PRO A 51 -16.97 -6.65 13.10
N VAL A 52 -16.54 -5.83 14.07
CA VAL A 52 -15.61 -4.71 13.86
C VAL A 52 -14.28 -5.14 13.22
N TYR A 53 -13.79 -6.36 13.47
CA TYR A 53 -12.53 -6.83 12.89
C TYR A 53 -12.61 -7.10 11.39
N TRP A 54 -13.82 -7.32 10.84
CA TRP A 54 -14.04 -7.42 9.39
C TRP A 54 -13.71 -6.12 8.65
N LEU A 55 -13.60 -5.00 9.37
CA LEU A 55 -13.15 -3.74 8.78
C LEU A 55 -11.72 -3.83 8.25
N ARG A 56 -10.85 -4.70 8.82
CA ARG A 56 -9.46 -4.87 8.38
C ARG A 56 -9.31 -5.39 6.95
N PRO A 57 -9.84 -6.58 6.60
CA PRO A 57 -9.75 -7.07 5.22
C PRO A 57 -10.44 -6.12 4.24
N ILE A 58 -11.55 -5.49 4.64
CA ILE A 58 -12.23 -4.48 3.82
C ILE A 58 -11.31 -3.28 3.55
N LEU A 59 -10.61 -2.76 4.55
CA LEU A 59 -9.66 -1.66 4.36
C LEU A 59 -8.51 -2.05 3.43
N PHE A 60 -7.94 -3.25 3.56
CA PHE A 60 -6.91 -3.73 2.62
C PHE A 60 -7.44 -3.85 1.19
N LEU A 61 -8.68 -4.29 0.99
CA LEU A 61 -9.32 -4.31 -0.33
C LEU A 61 -9.51 -2.91 -0.89
N VAL A 62 -10.00 -1.95 -0.09
CA VAL A 62 -10.13 -0.55 -0.51
C VAL A 62 -8.76 0.02 -0.91
N TYR A 63 -7.72 -0.27 -0.13
CA TYR A 63 -6.35 0.12 -0.46
C TYR A 63 -5.86 -0.52 -1.77
N ALA A 64 -6.12 -1.80 -1.99
CA ALA A 64 -5.78 -2.48 -3.23
C ALA A 64 -6.53 -1.88 -4.44
N LEU A 65 -7.82 -1.59 -4.29
CA LEU A 65 -8.66 -0.97 -5.32
C LEU A 65 -8.19 0.45 -5.65
N LEU A 66 -7.74 1.23 -4.68
CA LEU A 66 -7.11 2.52 -4.91
C LEU A 66 -5.72 2.36 -5.56
N TRP A 67 -5.01 1.27 -5.29
CA TRP A 67 -3.68 1.02 -5.85
C TRP A 67 -3.68 0.64 -7.34
N ILE A 68 -4.71 -0.06 -7.81
CA ILE A 68 -4.84 -0.42 -9.24
C ILE A 68 -4.76 0.82 -10.16
N PRO A 69 -5.58 1.87 -10.01
CA PRO A 69 -5.49 3.09 -10.82
C PRO A 69 -4.21 3.89 -10.56
N ILE A 70 -3.56 3.75 -9.40
CA ILE A 70 -2.22 4.29 -9.13
C ILE A 70 -1.19 3.64 -10.06
N CYS A 71 -1.27 2.33 -10.30
CA CYS A 71 -0.47 1.62 -11.30
C CYS A 71 -0.70 2.09 -12.75
N PHE A 72 -1.76 2.86 -13.02
CA PHE A 72 -2.02 3.50 -14.32
C PHE A 72 -1.73 5.00 -14.32
N GLY A 73 -1.14 5.54 -13.25
CA GLY A 73 -0.73 6.95 -13.17
C GLY A 73 -1.87 7.91 -12.85
N LYS A 74 -3.02 7.43 -12.37
CA LYS A 74 -4.17 8.29 -12.03
C LYS A 74 -3.94 9.03 -10.71
N LYS A 75 -3.79 10.35 -10.78
CA LYS A 75 -3.50 11.22 -9.61
C LYS A 75 -4.59 11.18 -8.53
N TRP A 76 -5.85 11.08 -8.93
CA TRP A 76 -7.00 11.03 -8.01
C TRP A 76 -6.95 9.84 -7.06
N ALA A 77 -6.49 8.69 -7.56
CA ALA A 77 -6.39 7.49 -6.74
C ALA A 77 -5.23 7.55 -5.74
N ALA A 78 -4.09 8.11 -6.17
CA ALA A 78 -2.97 8.42 -5.29
C ALA A 78 -3.38 9.35 -4.14
N LEU A 79 -4.18 10.38 -4.45
CA LEU A 79 -4.73 11.28 -3.45
C LEU A 79 -5.69 10.54 -2.51
N GLY A 80 -6.58 9.69 -3.04
CA GLY A 80 -7.49 8.87 -2.24
C GLY A 80 -6.75 7.95 -1.27
N PHE A 81 -5.70 7.28 -1.74
CA PHE A 81 -4.85 6.42 -0.90
C PHE A 81 -4.17 7.20 0.23
N LEU A 82 -3.63 8.39 -0.09
CA LEU A 82 -3.02 9.29 0.89
C LEU A 82 -4.02 9.78 1.94
N ILE A 83 -5.18 10.28 1.50
CA ILE A 83 -6.23 10.78 2.40
C ILE A 83 -6.69 9.66 3.32
N LEU A 84 -6.97 8.47 2.77
CA LEU A 84 -7.40 7.32 3.57
C LEU A 84 -6.34 6.93 4.60
N SER A 85 -5.05 6.97 4.23
CA SER A 85 -3.94 6.69 5.15
C SER A 85 -3.78 7.75 6.23
N ILE A 86 -3.93 9.03 5.88
CA ILE A 86 -3.89 10.12 6.85
C ILE A 86 -5.06 10.02 7.82
N LEU A 87 -6.28 9.79 7.33
CA LEU A 87 -7.47 9.67 8.16
C LEU A 87 -7.40 8.44 9.07
N GLY A 88 -6.96 7.29 8.57
CA GLY A 88 -6.79 6.09 9.39
C GLY A 88 -5.72 6.26 10.46
N MET A 89 -4.59 6.90 10.13
CA MET A 89 -3.54 7.20 11.10
C MET A 89 -3.97 8.25 12.13
N ALA A 90 -4.67 9.31 11.69
CA ALA A 90 -5.21 10.33 12.58
C ALA A 90 -6.25 9.73 13.54
N PHE A 91 -7.12 8.85 13.05
CA PHE A 91 -8.06 8.12 13.89
C PHE A 91 -7.36 7.18 14.86
N PHE A 92 -6.27 6.53 14.43
CA PHE A 92 -5.47 5.69 15.32
C PHE A 92 -4.75 6.51 16.41
N LEU A 93 -4.25 7.71 16.11
CA LEU A 93 -3.51 8.53 17.09
C LEU A 93 -4.42 9.31 18.04
N PHE A 94 -5.51 9.87 17.53
CA PHE A 94 -6.38 10.80 18.26
C PHE A 94 -7.77 10.23 18.59
N GLY A 95 -8.10 9.05 18.07
CA GLY A 95 -9.37 8.40 18.33
C GLY A 95 -9.49 7.86 19.76
N PRO A 96 -10.73 7.73 20.27
CA PRO A 96 -11.00 7.14 21.57
C PRO A 96 -10.50 5.68 21.62
N ASP A 97 -10.00 5.22 22.77
CA ASP A 97 -9.54 3.83 22.97
C ASP A 97 -10.73 2.85 22.99
N ILE A 98 -11.19 2.51 21.80
CA ILE A 98 -12.24 1.52 21.53
C ILE A 98 -11.68 0.43 20.63
N THR A 99 -12.32 -0.75 20.62
CA THR A 99 -11.90 -1.90 19.80
C THR A 99 -11.75 -1.54 18.31
N LEU A 100 -12.53 -0.57 17.82
CA LEU A 100 -12.42 -0.03 16.46
C LEU A 100 -11.07 0.65 16.18
N LYS A 101 -10.50 1.35 17.15
CA LYS A 101 -9.18 2.00 17.04
C LYS A 101 -8.09 0.96 16.85
N HIS A 102 -8.11 -0.13 17.60
CA HIS A 102 -7.17 -1.24 17.44
C HIS A 102 -7.43 -2.02 16.14
N ALA A 103 -8.71 -2.20 15.75
CA ALA A 103 -9.06 -2.81 14.48
C ALA A 103 -8.46 -2.03 13.29
N ILE A 104 -8.59 -0.71 13.28
CA ILE A 104 -8.04 0.15 12.23
C ILE A 104 -6.52 0.30 12.36
N GLY A 105 -6.02 0.48 13.59
CA GLY A 105 -4.61 0.72 13.89
C GLY A 105 -3.66 -0.39 13.48
N ASP A 106 -4.05 -1.64 13.71
CA ASP A 106 -3.19 -2.79 13.41
C ASP A 106 -2.93 -2.91 11.89
N VAL A 107 -3.85 -2.43 11.04
CA VAL A 107 -3.65 -2.33 9.57
C VAL A 107 -2.48 -1.41 9.21
N TYR A 108 -2.13 -0.46 10.08
CA TYR A 108 -1.05 0.50 9.87
C TYR A 108 0.25 0.13 10.60
N ILE A 109 0.21 -0.79 11.56
CA ILE A 109 1.34 -1.08 12.46
C ILE A 109 1.87 -2.50 12.29
N MET A 110 1.05 -3.48 11.95
CA MET A 110 1.47 -4.88 11.78
C MET A 110 1.17 -5.42 10.37
N PRO A 111 2.04 -6.30 9.82
CA PRO A 111 3.37 -6.68 10.30
C PRO A 111 4.48 -5.64 9.99
N ILE A 112 4.21 -4.68 9.10
CA ILE A 112 5.09 -3.56 8.71
C ILE A 112 4.15 -2.38 8.46
N PRO A 113 4.53 -1.11 8.73
CA PRO A 113 3.76 0.08 8.36
C PRO A 113 3.76 0.34 6.84
N ALA A 114 3.32 -0.67 6.10
CA ALA A 114 3.36 -0.76 4.65
C ALA A 114 2.56 0.37 4.02
N ASN A 115 1.36 0.67 4.53
CA ASN A 115 0.52 1.77 4.01
C ASN A 115 1.19 3.15 4.14
N ILE A 116 1.99 3.38 5.19
CA ILE A 116 2.77 4.61 5.37
C ILE A 116 3.91 4.67 4.35
N LEU A 117 4.68 3.57 4.23
CA LEU A 117 5.76 3.47 3.24
C LEU A 117 5.24 3.65 1.80
N PHE A 118 4.09 3.05 1.49
CA PHE A 118 3.43 3.17 0.21
C PHE A 118 2.95 4.59 -0.06
N SER A 119 2.46 5.29 0.97
CA SER A 119 2.11 6.72 0.88
C SER A 119 3.34 7.58 0.54
N PHE A 120 4.50 7.34 1.17
CA PHE A 120 5.74 8.01 0.80
C PHE A 120 6.17 7.72 -0.63
N LEU A 121 6.03 6.47 -1.07
CA LEU A 121 6.38 6.02 -2.42
C LEU A 121 5.50 6.70 -3.48
N ILE A 122 4.20 6.84 -3.20
CA ILE A 122 3.26 7.62 -4.03
C ILE A 122 3.73 9.07 -4.13
N LEU A 123 3.99 9.74 -3.01
CA LEU A 123 4.41 11.15 -3.00
C LEU A 123 5.70 11.36 -3.80
N PHE A 124 6.68 10.48 -3.61
CA PHE A 124 7.94 10.54 -4.34
C PHE A 124 7.76 10.35 -5.86
N PHE A 125 6.95 9.37 -6.26
CA PHE A 125 6.73 9.05 -7.67
C PHE A 125 5.85 10.09 -8.38
N TYR A 126 4.75 10.52 -7.76
CA TYR A 126 3.84 11.50 -8.34
C TYR A 126 4.40 12.92 -8.34
N ARG A 127 5.32 13.27 -7.43
CA ARG A 127 6.09 14.53 -7.53
C ARG A 127 6.90 14.59 -8.84
N LYS A 128 7.30 13.45 -9.39
CA LYS A 128 8.05 13.34 -10.64
C LYS A 128 7.15 13.39 -11.88
N LEU A 129 5.88 13.04 -11.75
CA LEU A 129 4.85 13.07 -12.79
C LEU A 129 4.17 14.46 -12.81
N LYS A 130 4.81 15.44 -13.47
CA LYS A 130 4.17 16.73 -13.77
C LYS A 130 2.89 16.52 -14.57
#